data_AF-A0A1H9UK49-F1
#
_entry.id   AF-A0A1H9UK49-F1
#
_cell.length_a   1.000
_cell.length_b   1.000
_cell.length_c   1.000
_cell.angle_alpha   90.00
_cell.angle_beta   90.00
_cell.angle_gamma   90.00
#
_symmetry.space_group_name_H-M   'P 1'
#
loop_
_entity.id
_entity.type
_entity.pdbx_description
1 polymer ?
#
loop_
_entity_poly.entity_id
_entity_poly.type
_entity_poly.pdbx_seq_one_letter_code
_entity_poly.pdbx_strand_id
1 'polypeptide(L)'
;MIGMNIRILRKKNKMSQETLAEKVNVSRQTIAKWENGEALPDIHKCKILAELFDITLDQLSSDMDTEDVQQMGPKGKHFFGVVKVGERGQIVIPKDARERYGIHAGDRLIVLGEDDSQGIAVLKSETFLEFAELIRKAEDKEETE
;
A
#
# COMPACT_ATOMS: atom_id res chain seq x y z
N MET A 1 -12.65 5.45 15.42
CA MET A 1 -12.09 4.77 14.23
C MET A 1 -10.57 4.89 14.21
N ILE A 2 -9.98 6.06 13.92
CA ILE A 2 -8.50 6.26 13.88
C ILE A 2 -7.76 5.74 15.13
N GLY A 3 -8.27 5.99 16.34
CA GLY A 3 -7.65 5.53 17.59
C GLY A 3 -7.47 4.01 17.69
N MET A 4 -8.49 3.25 17.27
CA MET A 4 -8.45 1.79 17.26
C MET A 4 -7.41 1.28 16.26
N ASN A 5 -7.35 1.90 15.08
CA ASN A 5 -6.37 1.56 14.04
C ASN A 5 -4.93 1.78 14.50
N ILE A 6 -4.65 2.91 15.17
CA ILE A 6 -3.33 3.19 15.76
C ILE A 6 -2.92 2.05 16.72
N ARG A 7 -3.84 1.60 17.57
CA ARG A 7 -3.60 0.51 18.51
C ARG A 7 -3.32 -0.81 17.80
N ILE A 8 -4.10 -1.15 16.76
CA ILE A 8 -3.93 -2.39 15.99
C ILE A 8 -2.56 -2.38 15.27
N LEU A 9 -2.24 -1.30 14.55
CA LEU A 9 -1.00 -1.14 13.80
C LEU A 9 0.23 -1.14 14.72
N ARG A 10 0.14 -0.50 15.89
CA ARG A 10 1.19 -0.53 16.91
C ARG A 10 1.46 -1.96 17.39
N LYS A 11 0.41 -2.73 17.69
CA LYS A 11 0.53 -4.14 18.12
C LYS A 11 1.09 -5.02 17.01
N LYS A 12 0.67 -4.83 15.74
CA LYS A 12 1.23 -5.53 14.57
C LYS A 12 2.75 -5.35 14.49
N ASN A 13 3.21 -4.12 14.74
CA ASN A 13 4.62 -3.76 14.73
C ASN A 13 5.35 -4.08 16.05
N LYS A 14 4.70 -4.79 17.00
CA LYS A 14 5.26 -5.16 18.31
C LYS A 14 5.79 -3.97 19.12
N MET A 15 5.18 -2.80 18.97
CA MET A 15 5.61 -1.57 19.66
C MET A 15 4.83 -1.35 20.96
N SER A 16 5.50 -0.83 21.99
CA SER A 16 4.83 -0.28 23.16
C SER A 16 4.26 1.12 22.86
N GLN A 17 3.33 1.62 23.68
CA GLN A 17 2.84 3.00 23.54
C GLN A 17 3.97 4.03 23.67
N GLU A 18 5.00 3.71 24.47
CA GLU A 18 6.16 4.56 24.70
C GLU A 18 7.07 4.60 23.46
N THR A 19 7.37 3.44 22.89
CA THR A 19 8.14 3.32 21.65
C THR A 19 7.46 4.04 20.48
N LEU A 20 6.12 3.97 20.39
CA LEU A 20 5.38 4.71 19.37
C LEU A 20 5.45 6.22 19.62
N ALA A 21 5.33 6.64 20.88
CA ALA A 21 5.38 8.04 21.26
C ALA A 21 6.73 8.69 20.89
N GLU A 22 7.84 7.98 21.15
CA GLU A 22 9.19 8.39 20.74
C GLU A 22 9.30 8.55 19.22
N LYS A 23 8.83 7.56 18.45
CA LYS A 23 8.90 7.57 16.98
C LYS A 23 8.06 8.68 16.34
N VAL A 24 6.94 9.04 16.95
CA VAL A 24 6.02 10.08 16.46
C VAL A 24 6.32 11.46 17.09
N ASN A 25 7.33 11.53 17.96
CA ASN A 25 7.73 12.71 18.72
C ASN A 25 6.54 13.35 19.46
N VAL A 26 5.92 12.59 20.35
CA VAL A 26 4.84 13.00 21.25
C VAL A 26 4.99 12.33 22.61
N SER A 27 4.19 12.73 23.60
CA SER A 27 4.18 12.05 24.90
C SER A 27 3.46 10.70 24.83
N ARG A 28 3.83 9.75 25.70
CA ARG A 28 3.10 8.48 25.87
C ARG A 28 1.61 8.71 26.17
N GLN A 29 1.29 9.75 26.95
CA GLN A 29 -0.09 10.12 27.28
C GLN A 29 -0.88 10.55 26.05
N THR A 30 -0.24 11.24 25.10
CA THR A 30 -0.85 11.63 23.82
C THR A 30 -1.26 10.41 23.00
N ILE A 31 -0.38 9.40 22.90
CA ILE A 31 -0.70 8.13 22.23
C ILE A 31 -1.88 7.42 22.92
N ALA A 32 -1.88 7.36 24.26
CA ALA A 32 -2.97 6.73 25.00
C ALA A 32 -4.33 7.42 24.73
N LYS A 33 -4.36 8.76 24.72
CA LYS A 33 -5.56 9.54 24.39
C LYS A 33 -6.05 9.27 22.96
N TRP A 34 -5.13 9.18 22.00
CA TRP A 34 -5.49 8.82 20.62
C TRP A 34 -6.09 7.43 20.55
N GLU A 35 -5.45 6.43 21.17
CA GLU A 35 -5.93 5.04 21.16
C GLU A 35 -7.28 4.85 21.85
N ASN A 36 -7.59 5.68 22.85
CA ASN A 36 -8.87 5.65 23.56
C ASN A 36 -9.97 6.49 22.89
N GLY A 37 -9.65 7.24 21.85
CA GLY A 37 -10.59 8.16 21.18
C GLY A 37 -10.88 9.44 21.96
N GLU A 38 -10.10 9.74 23.01
CA GLU A 38 -10.22 10.97 23.81
C GLU A 38 -9.66 12.20 23.07
N ALA A 39 -8.75 11.98 22.11
CA ALA A 39 -8.20 13.01 21.24
C ALA A 39 -7.93 12.43 19.85
N LEU A 40 -7.79 13.30 18.85
CA LEU A 40 -7.40 12.91 17.50
C LEU A 40 -5.99 13.44 17.18
N PRO A 41 -5.16 12.67 16.44
CA PRO A 41 -3.94 13.21 15.86
C PRO A 41 -4.27 14.28 14.82
N ASP A 42 -3.42 15.31 14.76
CA ASP A 42 -3.49 16.29 13.67
C ASP A 42 -3.02 15.69 12.34
N ILE A 43 -3.22 16.42 11.23
CA ILE A 43 -2.86 15.95 9.90
C ILE A 43 -1.37 15.63 9.73
N HIS A 44 -0.47 16.33 10.42
CA HIS A 44 0.96 16.06 10.37
C HIS A 44 1.28 14.76 11.11
N LYS A 45 0.71 14.54 12.29
CA LYS A 45 0.85 13.30 13.04
C LYS A 45 0.23 12.12 12.29
N CYS A 46 -0.89 12.31 11.61
CA CYS A 46 -1.46 11.30 10.73
C CYS A 46 -0.50 10.90 9.60
N LYS A 47 0.18 11.86 8.96
CA LYS A 47 1.20 11.57 7.93
C LYS A 47 2.38 10.77 8.50
N ILE A 48 2.92 11.18 9.64
CA ILE A 48 4.02 10.48 10.31
C ILE A 48 3.61 9.05 10.68
N LEU A 49 2.39 8.85 11.21
CA LEU A 49 1.87 7.53 11.53
C LEU A 49 1.71 6.65 10.28
N ALA A 50 1.18 7.21 9.19
CA ALA A 50 1.00 6.48 7.94
C ALA A 50 2.36 6.05 7.33
N GLU A 51 3.36 6.92 7.36
CA GLU A 51 4.73 6.58 6.94
C GLU A 51 5.37 5.54 7.86
N LEU A 52 5.24 5.71 9.18
CA LEU A 52 5.82 4.78 10.16
C LEU A 52 5.27 3.36 10.02
N PHE A 53 3.97 3.23 9.71
CA PHE A 53 3.31 1.94 9.56
C PHE A 53 3.29 1.42 8.12
N ASP A 54 3.90 2.14 7.17
CA ASP A 54 3.90 1.84 5.74
C ASP A 54 2.48 1.62 5.16
N ILE A 55 1.57 2.56 5.48
CA ILE A 55 0.19 2.57 4.98
C ILE A 55 -0.18 3.93 4.38
N THR A 56 -1.35 4.00 3.76
CA THR A 56 -1.96 5.26 3.30
C THR A 56 -2.77 5.93 4.42
N LEU A 57 -3.04 7.24 4.26
CA LEU A 57 -3.92 7.96 5.19
C LEU A 57 -5.34 7.42 5.18
N ASP A 58 -5.83 6.99 4.01
CA ASP A 58 -7.12 6.34 3.87
C ASP A 58 -7.19 5.09 4.75
N GLN A 59 -6.21 4.18 4.61
CA GLN A 59 -6.09 2.99 5.44
C GLN A 59 -6.01 3.33 6.95
N LEU A 60 -5.34 4.42 7.34
CA LEU A 60 -5.31 4.85 8.74
C LEU A 60 -6.70 5.26 9.27
N SER A 61 -7.57 5.78 8.40
CA SER A 61 -8.90 6.29 8.74
C SER A 61 -10.05 5.30 8.56
N SER A 62 -9.86 4.27 7.74
CA SER A 62 -10.87 3.26 7.41
C SER A 62 -11.20 2.34 8.58
N ASP A 63 -12.40 1.79 8.63
CA ASP A 63 -12.74 0.74 9.59
C ASP A 63 -11.94 -0.52 9.25
N MET A 64 -10.99 -0.87 10.11
CA MET A 64 -10.14 -2.04 9.96
C MET A 64 -10.30 -2.96 11.15
N ASP A 65 -10.51 -4.24 10.86
CA ASP A 65 -10.40 -5.29 11.85
C ASP A 65 -8.98 -5.88 11.86
N THR A 66 -8.66 -6.65 12.89
CA THR A 66 -7.34 -7.27 13.04
C THR A 66 -6.97 -8.20 11.88
N GLU A 67 -7.95 -8.72 11.15
CA GLU A 67 -7.76 -9.57 9.96
C GLU A 67 -7.35 -8.76 8.73
N ASP A 68 -7.93 -7.58 8.51
CA ASP A 68 -7.59 -6.69 7.39
C ASP A 68 -6.12 -6.28 7.44
N VAL A 69 -5.63 -5.99 8.65
CA VAL A 69 -4.25 -5.57 8.88
C VAL A 69 -3.23 -6.66 8.55
N GLN A 70 -3.61 -7.95 8.63
CA GLN A 70 -2.73 -9.05 8.22
C GLN A 70 -2.67 -9.24 6.71
N GLN A 71 -3.69 -8.79 5.98
CA GLN A 71 -3.76 -8.83 4.52
C GLN A 71 -3.31 -7.51 3.87
N MET A 72 -2.82 -6.54 4.64
CA MET A 72 -2.26 -5.31 4.09
C MET A 72 -0.90 -5.55 3.43
N GLY A 73 -0.84 -5.28 2.13
CA GLY A 73 0.42 -5.11 1.41
C GLY A 73 1.14 -3.81 1.80
N PRO A 74 2.40 -3.63 1.36
CA PRO A 74 3.14 -2.38 1.52
C PRO A 74 2.36 -1.17 0.99
N LYS A 75 2.74 0.04 1.39
CA LYS A 75 2.07 1.27 0.93
C LYS A 75 1.95 1.31 -0.60
N GLY A 76 0.72 1.53 -1.08
CA GLY A 76 0.41 1.57 -2.51
C GLY A 76 0.34 0.21 -3.21
N LYS A 77 0.52 -0.91 -2.49
CA LYS A 77 0.44 -2.27 -3.03
C LYS A 77 -0.74 -3.02 -2.42
N HIS A 78 -1.53 -3.67 -3.28
CA HIS A 78 -2.58 -4.57 -2.84
C HIS A 78 -2.04 -6.00 -2.73
N PHE A 79 -2.28 -6.64 -1.59
CA PHE A 79 -1.93 -8.04 -1.39
C PHE A 79 -3.13 -8.92 -1.72
N PHE A 80 -2.94 -9.84 -2.68
CA PHE A 80 -3.99 -10.75 -3.15
C PHE A 80 -3.72 -12.21 -2.71
N GLY A 81 -2.88 -12.39 -1.69
CA GLY A 81 -2.44 -13.70 -1.20
C GLY A 81 -1.07 -14.13 -1.71
N VAL A 82 -0.63 -15.29 -1.21
CA VAL A 82 0.61 -15.96 -1.65
C VAL A 82 0.25 -17.00 -2.71
N VAL A 83 0.91 -16.95 -3.86
CA VAL A 83 0.73 -17.91 -4.96
C VAL A 83 2.01 -18.71 -5.16
N LYS A 84 1.87 -20.00 -5.48
CA LYS A 84 3.00 -20.88 -5.80
C LYS A 84 3.27 -20.88 -7.29
N VAL A 85 4.55 -20.97 -7.65
CA VAL A 85 4.97 -21.19 -9.04
C VAL A 85 4.79 -22.68 -9.37
N GLY A 86 4.05 -22.98 -10.44
CA GLY A 86 3.88 -24.35 -10.93
C GLY A 86 5.11 -24.90 -11.65
N GLU A 87 5.09 -26.19 -11.99
CA GLU A 87 6.24 -26.91 -12.59
C GLU A 87 6.76 -26.30 -13.89
N ARG A 88 5.91 -25.57 -14.62
CA ARG A 88 6.26 -24.90 -15.90
C ARG A 88 6.54 -23.41 -15.73
N GLY A 89 6.83 -22.95 -14.50
CA GLY A 89 7.01 -21.52 -14.23
C GLY A 89 5.71 -20.72 -14.23
N GLN A 90 4.55 -21.38 -14.22
CA GLN A 90 3.25 -20.72 -14.29
C GLN A 90 2.88 -20.10 -12.95
N ILE A 91 2.44 -18.84 -12.97
CA ILE A 91 1.90 -18.14 -11.81
C ILE A 91 0.41 -17.93 -12.03
N VAL A 92 -0.41 -18.33 -11.06
CA VAL A 92 -1.85 -18.09 -11.10
C VAL A 92 -2.13 -16.70 -10.54
N ILE A 93 -2.78 -15.84 -11.33
CA ILE A 93 -3.26 -14.54 -10.84
C ILE A 93 -4.56 -14.77 -10.04
N PRO A 94 -4.61 -14.40 -8.75
CA PRO A 94 -5.80 -14.56 -7.91
C PRO A 94 -7.04 -13.93 -8.56
N LYS A 95 -8.23 -14.51 -8.29
CA LYS A 95 -9.50 -14.04 -8.86
C LYS A 95 -9.73 -12.55 -8.57
N ASP A 96 -9.50 -12.13 -7.33
CA ASP A 96 -9.74 -10.75 -6.90
C ASP A 96 -8.80 -9.76 -7.59
N ALA A 97 -7.55 -10.17 -7.86
CA ALA A 97 -6.61 -9.37 -8.66
C ALA A 97 -7.08 -9.26 -10.11
N ARG A 98 -7.56 -10.37 -10.69
CA ARG A 98 -8.10 -10.37 -12.07
C ARG A 98 -9.31 -9.46 -12.21
N GLU A 99 -10.25 -9.51 -11.26
CA GLU A 99 -11.44 -8.65 -11.27
C GLU A 99 -11.05 -7.17 -11.10
N ARG A 100 -10.17 -6.86 -10.14
CA ARG A 100 -9.75 -5.48 -9.88
C ARG A 100 -8.99 -4.85 -11.06
N TYR A 101 -8.13 -5.62 -11.72
CA TYR A 101 -7.31 -5.11 -12.83
C TYR A 101 -7.86 -5.45 -14.22
N GLY A 102 -9.08 -6.01 -14.30
CA GLY A 102 -9.72 -6.36 -15.57
C GLY A 102 -8.91 -7.34 -16.43
N ILE A 103 -8.27 -8.33 -15.80
CA ILE A 103 -7.42 -9.33 -16.47
C ILE A 103 -8.26 -10.55 -16.83
N HIS A 104 -8.38 -10.83 -18.14
CA HIS A 104 -9.18 -11.91 -18.69
C HIS A 104 -8.33 -12.92 -19.47
N ALA A 105 -8.92 -14.09 -19.74
CA ALA A 105 -8.27 -15.08 -20.59
C ALA A 105 -8.10 -14.51 -22.02
N GLY A 106 -6.89 -14.59 -22.55
CA GLY A 106 -6.53 -14.02 -23.86
C GLY A 106 -5.85 -12.65 -23.77
N ASP A 107 -5.86 -12.00 -22.61
CA ASP A 107 -5.15 -10.73 -22.43
C ASP A 107 -3.64 -10.89 -22.62
N ARG A 108 -3.04 -9.90 -23.27
CA ARG A 108 -1.58 -9.79 -23.40
C ARG A 108 -1.03 -8.92 -22.28
N LEU A 109 -0.25 -9.55 -21.41
CA LEU A 109 0.42 -8.90 -20.29
C LEU A 109 1.90 -8.70 -20.62
N ILE A 110 2.44 -7.55 -20.22
CA ILE A 110 3.87 -7.27 -20.21
C ILE A 110 4.40 -7.66 -18.84
N VAL A 111 5.59 -8.25 -18.82
CA VAL A 111 6.32 -8.64 -17.62
C VAL A 111 7.61 -7.85 -17.58
N LEU A 112 7.78 -7.02 -16.55
CA LEU A 112 8.95 -6.17 -16.33
C LEU A 112 9.67 -6.62 -15.06
N GLY A 113 11.00 -6.53 -15.04
CA GLY A 113 11.79 -6.75 -13.83
C GLY A 113 12.80 -5.62 -13.68
N GLU A 114 13.02 -5.18 -12.44
CA GLU A 114 14.02 -4.16 -12.10
C GLU A 114 15.13 -4.81 -11.28
N ASP A 115 16.27 -5.08 -11.95
CA ASP A 115 17.44 -5.82 -11.47
C ASP A 115 17.10 -7.10 -10.67
N ASP A 116 18.08 -7.71 -10.01
CA ASP A 116 17.86 -8.95 -9.23
C ASP A 116 17.14 -8.70 -7.88
N SER A 117 16.75 -7.45 -7.58
CA SER A 117 16.38 -7.02 -6.21
C SER A 117 14.97 -6.43 -6.03
N GLN A 118 14.30 -5.92 -7.08
CA GLN A 118 13.01 -5.20 -6.96
C GLN A 118 11.79 -6.02 -7.41
N GLY A 119 11.99 -7.24 -7.90
CA GLY A 119 10.91 -8.16 -8.27
C GLY A 119 10.36 -7.94 -9.67
N ILE A 120 9.19 -8.52 -9.94
CA ILE A 120 8.55 -8.50 -11.27
C ILE A 120 7.25 -7.69 -11.20
N ALA A 121 7.06 -6.77 -12.15
CA ALA A 121 5.81 -6.07 -12.39
C ALA A 121 5.08 -6.68 -13.59
N VAL A 122 3.76 -6.78 -13.49
CA VAL A 122 2.88 -7.28 -14.55
C VAL A 122 1.82 -6.23 -14.85
N LEU A 123 1.68 -5.88 -16.12
CA LEU A 123 0.75 -4.84 -16.58
C LEU A 123 0.13 -5.23 -17.92
N LYS A 124 -1.08 -4.72 -18.22
CA LYS A 124 -1.69 -4.93 -19.54
C LYS A 124 -0.92 -4.15 -20.60
N SER A 125 -0.75 -4.78 -21.76
CA SER A 125 -0.10 -4.15 -22.92
C SER A 125 -0.80 -2.86 -23.38
N GLU A 126 -2.12 -2.82 -23.33
CA GLU A 126 -2.93 -1.63 -23.65
C GLU A 126 -2.59 -0.44 -22.75
N THR A 127 -2.61 -0.65 -21.43
CA THR A 127 -2.28 0.38 -20.43
C THR A 127 -0.85 0.91 -20.58
N PHE A 128 0.09 0.03 -20.92
CA PHE A 128 1.47 0.44 -21.18
C PHE A 128 1.59 1.36 -22.41
N LEU A 129 0.89 1.03 -23.50
CA LEU A 129 0.90 1.84 -24.72
C LEU A 129 0.28 3.22 -24.48
N GLU A 130 -0.82 3.27 -23.72
CA GLU A 130 -1.43 4.54 -23.30
C GLU A 130 -0.45 5.40 -22.49
N PHE A 131 0.27 4.79 -21.55
CA PHE A 131 1.29 5.48 -20.76
C PHE A 131 2.45 6.01 -21.61
N ALA A 132 2.95 5.20 -22.56
CA ALA A 132 4.01 5.62 -23.48
C ALA A 132 3.57 6.79 -24.37
N GLU A 133 2.32 6.78 -24.85
CA GLU A 133 1.77 7.92 -25.60
C GLU A 133 1.65 9.18 -24.75
N LEU A 134 1.26 9.06 -23.48
CA LEU A 134 1.15 10.20 -22.57
C LEU A 134 2.51 10.85 -22.33
N ILE A 135 3.58 10.05 -22.13
CA ILE A 135 4.95 10.56 -21.97
C ILE A 135 5.37 11.32 -23.23
N ARG A 136 5.21 10.70 -24.41
CA ARG A 136 5.60 11.34 -25.68
C ARG A 136 4.92 12.71 -25.87
N LYS A 137 3.62 12.78 -25.57
CA LYS A 137 2.85 14.04 -25.65
C LYS A 137 3.28 15.09 -24.63
N ALA A 138 3.88 14.68 -23.51
CA ALA A 138 4.39 15.60 -22.50
C ALA A 138 5.75 16.17 -22.93
N GLU A 139 6.64 15.33 -23.49
CA GLU A 139 7.93 15.75 -24.05
C GLU A 139 7.74 16.73 -25.22
N ASP A 140 6.78 16.47 -26.12
CA ASP A 140 6.46 17.36 -27.26
C ASP A 140 6.00 18.78 -26.82
N LYS A 141 5.46 18.93 -25.60
CA LYS A 141 4.99 20.21 -25.05
C LYS A 141 6.09 21.03 -24.38
N GLU A 142 7.12 20.38 -23.84
CA GLU A 142 8.27 21.07 -23.24
C GLU A 142 9.21 21.66 -24.29
N GLU A 143 9.18 21.18 -25.54
CA GLU A 143 9.97 21.75 -26.65
C GLU A 143 9.29 22.94 -27.36
N THR A 144 8.05 23.30 -27.00
CA THR A 144 7.29 24.39 -27.63
C THR A 144 7.07 25.65 -26.76
N GLU A 145 7.68 25.71 -25.57
CA GLU A 145 7.74 26.91 -24.69
C GLU A 145 9.16 27.49 -24.61
#